data_AF-A0A1Y4AR66-F1
#
_entry.id   AF-A0A1Y4AR66-F1
#
_cell.length_a   1.000
_cell.length_b   1.000
_cell.length_c   1.000
_cell.angle_alpha   90.00
_cell.angle_beta   90.00
_cell.angle_gamma   90.00
#
_symmetry.space_group_name_H-M   'P 1'
#
loop_
_entity.id
_entity.type
_entity.pdbx_description
1 polymer ?
#
loop_
_entity_poly.entity_id
_entity_poly.type
_entity_poly.pdbx_seq_one_letter_code
_entity_poly.pdbx_strand_id
1 'polypeptide(L)'
;MLSDKYISDSELNRIKLTYCDKIILFMQFRKDILKWYQAFDFQYPHSSENNYRDSWFHYRKIYQEHSAYEIICQSANFEEHLQRAEKDAIVYFWQKICGILEVWYFLDENKEFGSLSDSEKEEISNICTSTNGQLPDNWVLLLQHCFCCDVSQFKYACVYVVQNYIFQTDFKNQLQILLHKIKSVVLNMRMNGAEIQREDRPGSYMNLCQNIYNELEKFCNRYCFAQIISITENIDVSMQELEKR
;
A
#
# COMPACT_ATOMS: atom_id res chain seq x y z
N MET A 1 -9.83 -21.78 42.43
CA MET A 1 -9.32 -20.45 42.04
C MET A 1 -7.81 -20.53 42.09
N LEU A 2 -7.12 -20.42 40.95
CA LEU A 2 -5.67 -20.19 40.96
C LEU A 2 -5.47 -18.81 41.59
N SER A 3 -4.69 -18.72 42.67
CA SER A 3 -4.35 -17.44 43.27
C SER A 3 -3.60 -16.63 42.23
N ASP A 4 -4.14 -15.48 41.87
CA ASP A 4 -3.47 -14.55 40.97
C ASP A 4 -2.12 -14.14 41.57
N LYS A 5 -1.05 -14.34 40.80
CA LYS A 5 0.32 -14.15 41.27
C LYS A 5 0.62 -12.66 41.30
N TYR A 6 1.12 -12.16 42.41
CA TYR A 6 1.65 -10.81 42.50
C TYR A 6 3.00 -10.71 41.76
N ILE A 7 3.12 -9.76 40.85
CA ILE A 7 4.35 -9.44 40.12
C ILE A 7 5.13 -8.38 40.88
N SER A 8 6.41 -8.60 41.14
CA SER A 8 7.25 -7.62 41.85
C SER A 8 7.53 -6.39 40.99
N ASP A 9 7.88 -5.26 41.61
CA ASP A 9 8.23 -4.04 40.87
C ASP A 9 9.42 -4.24 39.90
N SER A 10 10.38 -5.10 40.26
CA SER A 10 11.51 -5.41 39.39
C SER A 10 11.09 -6.22 38.16
N GLU A 11 10.22 -7.22 38.35
CA GLU A 11 9.66 -8.01 37.26
C GLU A 11 8.76 -7.14 36.36
N LEU A 12 7.92 -6.30 36.96
CA LEU A 12 7.08 -5.33 36.26
C LEU A 12 7.89 -4.34 35.44
N ASN A 13 8.98 -3.78 35.99
CA ASN A 13 9.87 -2.87 35.26
C ASN A 13 10.51 -3.55 34.05
N ARG A 14 10.90 -4.83 34.16
CA ARG A 14 11.41 -5.58 33.01
C ARG A 14 10.35 -5.73 31.91
N ILE A 15 9.11 -6.06 32.30
CA ILE A 15 7.97 -6.17 31.37
C ILE A 15 7.72 -4.84 30.65
N LYS A 16 7.69 -3.72 31.40
CA LYS A 16 7.52 -2.37 30.87
C LYS A 16 8.57 -2.00 29.82
N LEU A 17 9.84 -2.35 30.06
CA LEU A 17 10.93 -2.09 29.13
C LEU A 17 10.78 -2.90 27.84
N THR A 18 10.49 -4.20 27.94
CA THR A 18 10.26 -5.06 26.77
C THR A 18 9.16 -4.52 25.86
N TYR A 19 8.04 -4.06 26.43
CA TYR A 19 6.94 -3.49 25.64
C TYR A 19 7.23 -2.06 25.15
N CYS A 20 8.07 -1.30 25.86
CA CYS A 20 8.59 -0.01 25.37
C CYS A 20 9.35 -0.20 24.05
N ASP A 21 10.22 -1.22 24.00
CA ASP A 21 11.02 -1.51 22.81
C ASP A 21 10.12 -1.84 21.61
N LYS A 22 9.03 -2.58 21.81
CA LYS A 22 8.04 -2.88 20.75
C LYS A 22 7.36 -1.61 20.21
N ILE A 23 7.02 -0.65 21.08
CA ILE A 23 6.48 0.67 20.66
C ILE A 23 7.50 1.41 19.80
N ILE A 24 8.78 1.44 20.22
CA ILE A 24 9.86 2.13 19.50
C ILE A 24 10.08 1.48 18.13
N LEU A 25 10.09 0.14 18.06
CA LEU A 25 10.20 -0.61 16.80
C LEU A 25 9.03 -0.29 15.86
N PHE A 26 7.80 -0.23 16.38
CA PHE A 26 6.65 0.17 15.57
C PHE A 26 6.80 1.59 15.01
N MET A 27 7.32 2.54 15.79
CA MET A 27 7.56 3.90 15.29
C MET A 27 8.59 3.93 14.15
N GLN A 28 9.60 3.05 14.17
CA GLN A 28 10.55 2.90 13.07
C GLN A 28 9.85 2.35 11.84
N PHE A 29 9.12 1.25 11.98
CA PHE A 29 8.26 0.70 10.93
C PHE A 29 7.36 1.77 10.31
N ARG A 30 6.63 2.54 11.13
CA ARG A 30 5.73 3.61 10.68
C ARG A 30 6.46 4.65 9.84
N LYS A 31 7.65 5.07 10.25
CA LYS A 31 8.47 6.03 9.48
C LYS A 31 8.87 5.48 8.12
N ASP A 32 9.19 4.19 8.04
CA ASP A 32 9.63 3.59 6.80
C ASP A 32 8.46 3.35 5.85
N ILE A 33 7.33 2.82 6.33
CA ILE A 33 6.17 2.60 5.47
C ILE A 33 5.53 3.92 5.00
N LEU A 34 5.60 4.99 5.80
CA LEU A 34 5.13 6.32 5.36
C LEU A 34 5.85 6.81 4.10
N LYS A 35 7.10 6.42 3.87
CA LYS A 35 7.82 6.76 2.64
C LYS A 35 7.15 6.11 1.42
N TRP A 36 6.64 4.88 1.57
CA TRP A 36 5.91 4.19 0.51
C TRP A 36 4.61 4.92 0.20
N TYR A 37 3.84 5.30 1.23
CA TYR A 37 2.61 6.08 1.04
C TYR A 37 2.87 7.42 0.34
N GLN A 38 3.90 8.14 0.77
CA GLN A 38 4.29 9.42 0.16
C GLN A 38 4.71 9.29 -1.31
N ALA A 39 5.37 8.18 -1.68
CA ALA A 39 5.80 7.95 -3.06
C ALA A 39 4.63 7.83 -4.06
N PHE A 40 3.44 7.44 -3.58
CA PHE A 40 2.24 7.27 -4.39
C PHE A 40 1.11 8.25 -4.04
N ASP A 41 1.39 9.24 -3.19
CA ASP A 41 0.42 10.22 -2.68
C ASP A 41 -0.80 9.61 -1.96
N PHE A 42 -0.60 8.47 -1.28
CA PHE A 42 -1.67 7.81 -0.53
C PHE A 42 -1.78 8.32 0.91
N GLN A 43 -3.01 8.39 1.40
CA GLN A 43 -3.26 8.63 2.82
C GLN A 43 -2.98 7.38 3.65
N TYR A 44 -2.26 7.57 4.76
CA TYR A 44 -2.03 6.50 5.73
C TYR A 44 -3.32 6.10 6.45
N PRO A 45 -3.64 4.80 6.60
CA PRO A 45 -4.94 4.36 7.06
C PRO A 45 -5.17 4.68 8.54
N HIS A 46 -6.30 5.32 8.84
CA HIS A 46 -6.70 5.64 10.21
C HIS A 46 -6.86 4.40 11.11
N SER A 47 -7.19 3.23 10.55
CA SER A 47 -7.30 1.99 11.31
C SER A 47 -5.95 1.58 11.93
N SER A 48 -4.84 1.79 11.20
CA SER A 48 -3.49 1.56 11.72
C SER A 48 -3.18 2.48 12.91
N GLU A 49 -3.48 3.77 12.78
CA GLU A 49 -3.29 4.76 13.87
C GLU A 49 -4.15 4.45 15.10
N ASN A 50 -5.41 4.06 14.90
CA ASN A 50 -6.30 3.68 15.98
C ASN A 50 -5.78 2.44 16.72
N ASN A 51 -5.38 1.40 15.98
CA ASN A 51 -4.78 0.20 16.58
C ASN A 51 -3.48 0.52 17.33
N TYR A 52 -2.62 1.37 16.77
CA TYR A 52 -1.40 1.79 17.46
C TYR A 52 -1.71 2.57 18.76
N ARG A 53 -2.65 3.51 18.72
CA ARG A 53 -3.13 4.23 19.91
C ARG A 53 -3.71 3.28 20.96
N ASP A 54 -4.47 2.27 20.53
CA ASP A 54 -5.09 1.31 21.44
C ASP A 54 -4.02 0.44 22.11
N SER A 55 -2.95 0.07 21.39
CA SER A 55 -1.77 -0.56 22.01
C SER A 55 -1.18 0.31 23.12
N TRP A 56 -1.04 1.62 22.93
CA TRP A 56 -0.56 2.54 23.96
C TRP A 56 -1.45 2.57 25.22
N PHE A 57 -2.77 2.43 25.06
CA PHE A 57 -3.67 2.33 26.21
C PHE A 57 -3.42 1.06 27.02
N HIS A 58 -3.22 -0.08 26.36
CA HIS A 58 -2.86 -1.34 27.03
C HIS A 58 -1.49 -1.26 27.70
N TYR A 59 -0.51 -0.69 27.01
CA TYR A 59 0.82 -0.44 27.58
C TYR A 59 0.74 0.40 28.87
N ARG A 60 -0.04 1.48 28.85
CA ARG A 60 -0.25 2.32 30.05
C ARG A 60 -0.93 1.57 31.19
N LYS A 61 -1.83 0.63 30.91
CA LYS A 61 -2.47 -0.20 31.94
C LYS A 61 -1.46 -1.14 32.61
N ILE A 62 -0.57 -1.76 31.83
CA ILE A 62 0.55 -2.56 32.36
C ILE A 62 1.38 -1.73 33.36
N TYR A 63 1.48 -0.40 33.18
CA TYR A 63 2.32 0.41 34.06
C TYR A 63 1.93 0.43 35.53
N GLN A 64 0.64 0.22 35.80
CA GLN A 64 0.01 0.41 37.10
C GLN A 64 -0.43 -0.91 37.73
N GLU A 65 -0.13 -2.03 37.08
CA GLU A 65 -0.68 -3.33 37.41
C GLU A 65 0.35 -4.25 38.07
N HIS A 66 -0.09 -5.05 39.04
CA HIS A 66 0.71 -6.06 39.73
C HIS A 66 0.08 -7.45 39.70
N SER A 67 -1.17 -7.57 39.23
CA SER A 67 -1.82 -8.84 38.90
C SER A 67 -1.12 -9.50 37.70
N ALA A 68 -0.61 -10.72 37.89
CA ALA A 68 -0.04 -11.50 36.79
C ALA A 68 -1.08 -11.76 35.70
N TYR A 69 -2.31 -12.10 36.10
CA TYR A 69 -3.40 -12.32 35.14
C TYR A 69 -3.67 -11.07 34.29
N GLU A 70 -3.85 -9.92 34.93
CA GLU A 70 -4.16 -8.68 34.21
C GLU A 70 -2.98 -8.24 33.33
N ILE A 71 -1.74 -8.37 33.81
CA ILE A 71 -0.55 -8.11 33.00
C ILE A 71 -0.54 -8.99 31.74
N ILE A 72 -0.85 -10.28 31.85
CA ILE A 72 -0.92 -11.19 30.69
C ILE A 72 -2.00 -10.74 29.71
N CYS A 73 -3.19 -10.41 30.20
CA CYS A 73 -4.30 -9.95 29.36
C CYS A 73 -3.97 -8.63 28.64
N GLN A 74 -3.44 -7.64 29.36
CA GLN A 74 -3.06 -6.35 28.77
C GLN A 74 -1.89 -6.51 27.79
N SER A 75 -0.94 -7.39 28.09
CA SER A 75 0.19 -7.71 27.20
C SER A 75 -0.28 -8.36 25.90
N ALA A 76 -1.21 -9.31 25.96
CA ALA A 76 -1.76 -9.95 24.78
C ALA A 76 -2.51 -8.95 23.88
N ASN A 77 -3.33 -8.08 24.47
CA ASN A 77 -4.07 -7.05 23.74
C ASN A 77 -3.12 -6.00 23.13
N PHE A 78 -2.07 -5.61 23.86
CA PHE A 78 -1.03 -4.72 23.36
C PHE A 78 -0.39 -5.27 22.07
N GLU A 79 0.04 -6.54 22.10
CA GLU A 79 0.70 -7.19 20.95
C GLU A 79 -0.25 -7.34 19.77
N GLU A 80 -1.48 -7.77 20.03
CA GLU A 80 -2.52 -7.92 19.02
C GLU A 80 -2.80 -6.58 18.30
N HIS A 81 -2.93 -5.49 19.07
CA HIS A 81 -3.15 -4.17 18.49
C HIS A 81 -1.95 -3.66 17.68
N LEU A 82 -0.71 -3.88 18.14
CA LEU A 82 0.47 -3.54 17.34
C LEU A 82 0.53 -4.33 16.03
N GLN A 83 0.24 -5.62 16.08
CA GLN A 83 0.21 -6.47 14.88
C GLN A 83 -0.89 -6.04 13.92
N ARG A 84 -2.08 -5.71 14.42
CA ARG A 84 -3.16 -5.14 13.59
C ARG A 84 -2.75 -3.81 12.99
N ALA A 85 -2.10 -2.93 13.74
CA ALA A 85 -1.65 -1.65 13.23
C ALA A 85 -0.67 -1.82 12.05
N GLU A 86 0.27 -2.75 12.14
CA GLU A 86 1.22 -3.06 11.07
C GLU A 86 0.51 -3.68 9.86
N LYS A 87 -0.34 -4.69 10.10
CA LYS A 87 -1.10 -5.37 9.04
C LYS A 87 -1.99 -4.40 8.29
N ASP A 88 -2.74 -3.56 8.99
CA ASP A 88 -3.63 -2.57 8.38
C ASP A 88 -2.88 -1.64 7.44
N ALA A 89 -1.70 -1.15 7.84
CA ALA A 89 -0.88 -0.29 7.01
C ALA A 89 -0.37 -1.03 5.75
N ILE A 90 0.20 -2.22 5.91
CA ILE A 90 0.77 -2.95 4.78
C ILE A 90 -0.33 -3.41 3.82
N VAL A 91 -1.40 -4.00 4.35
CA VAL A 91 -2.51 -4.52 3.55
C VAL A 91 -3.21 -3.38 2.82
N TYR A 92 -3.49 -2.26 3.48
CA TYR A 92 -4.14 -1.12 2.82
C TYR A 92 -3.30 -0.59 1.65
N PHE A 93 -2.00 -0.37 1.87
CA PHE A 93 -1.09 0.07 0.81
C PHE A 93 -1.14 -0.86 -0.40
N TRP A 94 -0.97 -2.16 -0.18
CA TRP A 94 -0.94 -3.14 -1.26
C TRP A 94 -2.28 -3.32 -1.96
N GLN A 95 -3.39 -3.21 -1.25
CA GLN A 95 -4.72 -3.26 -1.85
C GLN A 95 -4.98 -2.05 -2.75
N LYS A 96 -4.56 -0.85 -2.33
CA LYS A 96 -4.64 0.37 -3.16
C LYS A 96 -3.83 0.22 -4.44
N ILE A 97 -2.57 -0.20 -4.33
CA ILE A 97 -1.73 -0.48 -5.50
C ILE A 97 -2.39 -1.55 -6.39
N CYS A 98 -2.84 -2.66 -5.81
CA CYS A 98 -3.46 -3.75 -6.57
C CYS A 98 -4.68 -3.27 -7.37
N GLY A 99 -5.61 -2.56 -6.73
CA GLY A 99 -6.82 -2.07 -7.40
C GLY A 99 -6.48 -1.14 -8.58
N ILE A 100 -5.49 -0.26 -8.40
CA ILE A 100 -5.03 0.62 -9.49
C ILE A 100 -4.39 -0.19 -10.61
N LEU A 101 -3.47 -1.11 -10.30
CA LEU A 101 -2.80 -1.94 -11.30
C LEU A 101 -3.78 -2.84 -12.06
N GLU A 102 -4.87 -3.29 -11.43
CA GLU A 102 -5.92 -4.08 -12.09
C GLU A 102 -6.68 -3.27 -13.15
N VAL A 103 -7.00 -2.00 -12.88
CA VAL A 103 -7.63 -1.11 -13.88
C VAL A 103 -6.79 -1.06 -15.16
N TRP A 104 -5.46 -0.97 -14.99
CA TRP A 104 -4.52 -0.95 -16.11
C TRP A 104 -4.31 -2.32 -16.74
N TYR A 105 -4.40 -3.40 -15.97
CA TYR A 105 -4.26 -4.76 -16.49
C TYR A 105 -5.43 -5.14 -17.40
N PHE A 106 -6.64 -4.69 -17.07
CA PHE A 106 -7.88 -4.90 -17.82
C PHE A 106 -8.22 -3.74 -18.78
N LEU A 107 -7.23 -2.93 -19.15
CA LEU A 107 -7.42 -1.74 -20.00
C LEU A 107 -8.00 -2.08 -21.38
N ASP A 108 -7.75 -3.28 -21.90
CA ASP A 108 -8.29 -3.79 -23.17
C ASP A 108 -9.76 -4.25 -23.07
N GLU A 109 -10.21 -4.64 -21.88
CA GLU A 109 -11.59 -5.05 -21.61
C GLU A 109 -12.49 -3.85 -21.25
N ASN A 110 -11.90 -2.78 -20.73
CA ASN A 110 -12.59 -1.55 -20.34
C ASN A 110 -12.84 -0.63 -21.56
N LYS A 111 -13.96 -0.85 -22.25
CA LYS A 111 -14.38 -0.06 -23.42
C LYS A 111 -14.88 1.36 -23.09
N GLU A 112 -14.89 1.75 -21.83
CA GLU A 112 -15.53 3.00 -21.35
C GLU A 112 -14.57 4.20 -21.23
N PHE A 113 -13.35 4.11 -21.74
CA PHE A 113 -12.52 5.30 -21.85
C PHE A 113 -13.05 6.16 -23.01
N GLY A 114 -13.44 7.40 -22.69
CA GLY A 114 -14.02 8.36 -23.62
C GLY A 114 -13.16 8.61 -24.85
N SER A 115 -13.71 9.32 -25.83
CA SER A 115 -13.05 9.53 -27.12
C SER A 115 -12.19 10.79 -27.13
N LEU A 116 -10.92 10.63 -27.50
CA LEU A 116 -10.10 11.74 -27.99
C LEU A 116 -10.47 12.07 -29.44
N SER A 117 -10.49 13.35 -29.77
CA SER A 117 -10.55 13.84 -31.15
C SER A 117 -9.29 13.46 -31.93
N ASP A 118 -9.37 13.48 -33.25
CA ASP A 118 -8.21 13.14 -34.08
C ASP A 118 -7.07 14.17 -33.93
N SER A 119 -7.39 15.45 -33.70
CA SER A 119 -6.40 16.47 -33.39
C SER A 119 -5.67 16.21 -32.07
N GLU A 120 -6.38 15.75 -31.03
CA GLU A 120 -5.76 15.43 -29.73
C GLU A 120 -4.87 14.18 -29.85
N LYS A 121 -5.30 13.17 -30.61
CA LYS A 121 -4.47 11.99 -30.88
C LYS A 121 -3.20 12.34 -31.66
N GLU A 122 -3.30 13.25 -32.62
CA GLU A 122 -2.15 13.74 -33.38
C GLU A 122 -1.19 14.53 -32.48
N GLU A 123 -1.71 15.40 -31.61
CA GLU A 123 -0.91 16.12 -30.61
C GLU A 123 -0.17 15.16 -29.66
N ILE A 124 -0.87 14.16 -29.11
CA ILE A 124 -0.26 13.14 -28.26
C ILE A 124 0.80 12.34 -29.03
N SER A 125 0.52 11.97 -30.28
CA SER A 125 1.48 11.26 -31.13
C SER A 125 2.76 12.08 -31.34
N ASN A 126 2.64 13.40 -31.54
CA ASN A 126 3.78 14.30 -31.67
C ASN A 126 4.61 14.37 -30.38
N ILE A 127 3.95 14.41 -29.22
CA ILE A 127 4.62 14.33 -27.90
C ILE A 127 5.40 13.03 -27.77
N CYS A 128 4.76 11.89 -28.09
CA CYS A 128 5.31 10.55 -27.90
C CYS A 128 6.40 10.16 -28.92
N THR A 129 6.47 10.82 -30.08
CA THR A 129 7.40 10.44 -31.17
C THR A 129 8.56 11.42 -31.38
N SER A 130 8.56 12.56 -30.67
CA SER A 130 9.55 13.64 -30.81
C SER A 130 11.01 13.23 -30.55
N THR A 131 11.26 12.11 -29.86
CA THR A 131 12.59 11.57 -29.56
C THR A 131 12.83 10.22 -30.25
N ASN A 132 13.20 10.24 -31.54
CA ASN A 132 13.63 9.04 -32.29
C ASN A 132 12.62 7.86 -32.27
N GLY A 133 11.31 8.15 -32.18
CA GLY A 133 10.27 7.10 -32.09
C GLY A 133 10.22 6.37 -30.75
N GLN A 134 10.90 6.87 -29.72
CA GLN A 134 10.81 6.38 -28.34
C GLN A 134 10.01 7.35 -27.48
N LEU A 135 9.17 6.78 -26.61
CA LEU A 135 8.38 7.53 -25.65
C LEU A 135 9.33 8.28 -24.67
N PRO A 136 9.19 9.61 -24.52
CA PRO A 136 10.02 10.37 -23.58
C PRO A 136 9.82 9.93 -22.13
N ASP A 137 10.89 9.91 -21.31
CA ASP A 137 10.82 9.56 -19.89
C ASP A 137 9.90 10.48 -19.06
N ASN A 138 9.55 11.65 -19.58
CA ASN A 138 8.68 12.64 -18.92
C ASN A 138 7.32 12.80 -19.63
N TRP A 139 6.89 11.82 -20.43
CA TRP A 139 5.66 11.91 -21.23
C TRP A 139 4.41 12.24 -20.39
N VAL A 140 4.30 11.71 -19.18
CA VAL A 140 3.15 11.99 -18.29
C VAL A 140 3.08 13.48 -17.93
N LEU A 141 4.22 14.11 -17.63
CA LEU A 141 4.30 15.55 -17.36
C LEU A 141 3.96 16.39 -18.60
N LEU A 142 4.43 15.96 -19.78
CA LEU A 142 4.12 16.63 -21.04
C LEU A 142 2.61 16.60 -21.32
N LEU A 143 1.97 15.44 -21.14
CA LEU A 143 0.52 15.32 -21.23
C LEU A 143 -0.20 16.17 -20.18
N GLN A 144 0.31 16.19 -18.94
CA GLN A 144 -0.28 17.00 -17.87
C GLN A 144 -0.24 18.48 -18.23
N HIS A 145 0.82 18.96 -18.87
CA HIS A 145 0.91 20.34 -19.35
C HIS A 145 -0.08 20.63 -20.50
N CYS A 146 -0.19 19.74 -21.48
CA CYS A 146 -1.12 19.91 -22.61
C CYS A 146 -2.58 19.88 -22.17
N PHE A 147 -2.92 18.99 -21.23
CA PHE A 147 -4.30 18.76 -20.78
C PHE A 147 -4.56 19.31 -19.36
N CYS A 148 -3.78 20.28 -18.89
CA CYS A 148 -3.85 20.77 -17.50
C CYS A 148 -5.22 21.35 -17.11
N CYS A 149 -6.00 21.82 -18.09
CA CYS A 149 -7.31 22.43 -17.87
C CYS A 149 -8.45 21.40 -17.84
N ASP A 150 -8.23 20.15 -18.24
CA ASP A 150 -9.27 19.12 -18.31
C ASP A 150 -8.72 17.76 -17.84
N VAL A 151 -9.07 17.41 -16.60
CA VAL A 151 -8.68 16.17 -15.94
C VAL A 151 -9.17 14.93 -16.70
N SER A 152 -10.33 15.00 -17.36
CA SER A 152 -10.88 13.88 -18.14
C SER A 152 -10.10 13.66 -19.42
N GLN A 153 -9.79 14.74 -20.15
CA GLN A 153 -8.93 14.72 -21.33
C GLN A 153 -7.54 14.16 -21.00
N PHE A 154 -6.92 14.64 -19.92
CA PHE A 154 -5.63 14.13 -19.47
C PHE A 154 -5.65 12.62 -19.18
N LYS A 155 -6.72 12.12 -18.55
CA LYS A 155 -6.90 10.68 -18.31
C LYS A 155 -6.98 9.91 -19.63
N TYR A 156 -7.76 10.37 -20.58
CA TYR A 156 -7.89 9.70 -21.89
C TYR A 156 -6.58 9.74 -22.67
N ALA A 157 -5.81 10.82 -22.57
CA ALA A 157 -4.48 10.92 -23.15
C ALA A 157 -3.52 9.87 -22.55
N CYS A 158 -3.51 9.71 -21.22
CA CYS A 158 -2.72 8.67 -20.56
C CYS A 158 -3.10 7.26 -21.01
N VAL A 159 -4.41 6.98 -21.09
CA VAL A 159 -4.91 5.68 -21.59
C VAL A 159 -4.47 5.43 -23.02
N TYR A 160 -4.60 6.43 -23.89
CA TYR A 160 -4.19 6.35 -25.29
C TYR A 160 -2.68 6.05 -25.40
N VAL A 161 -1.85 6.74 -24.62
CA VAL A 161 -0.40 6.48 -24.62
C VAL A 161 -0.09 5.07 -24.16
N VAL A 162 -0.70 4.62 -23.07
CA VAL A 162 -0.47 3.26 -22.57
C VAL A 162 -0.87 2.24 -23.64
N GLN A 163 -2.09 2.31 -24.19
CA GLN A 163 -2.59 1.36 -25.18
C GLN A 163 -1.72 1.29 -26.45
N ASN A 164 -1.28 2.43 -26.98
CA ASN A 164 -0.61 2.47 -28.28
C ASN A 164 0.92 2.34 -28.20
N TYR A 165 1.53 2.74 -27.09
CA TYR A 165 3.00 2.82 -26.99
C TYR A 165 3.60 1.90 -25.91
N ILE A 166 2.83 1.51 -24.88
CA ILE A 166 3.34 0.75 -23.74
C ILE A 166 2.78 -0.67 -23.68
N PHE A 167 1.51 -0.87 -24.05
CA PHE A 167 0.72 -2.08 -23.82
C PHE A 167 1.12 -3.24 -24.75
N GLN A 168 2.36 -3.67 -24.61
CA GLN A 168 2.97 -4.82 -25.26
C GLN A 168 2.87 -6.05 -24.35
N THR A 169 3.05 -7.24 -24.92
CA THR A 169 2.98 -8.51 -24.17
C THR A 169 3.91 -8.55 -22.96
N ASP A 170 5.10 -7.94 -23.03
CA ASP A 170 6.05 -7.86 -21.91
C ASP A 170 5.50 -7.02 -20.74
N PHE A 171 4.87 -5.88 -21.02
CA PHE A 171 4.23 -5.03 -20.01
C PHE A 171 3.12 -5.79 -19.28
N LYS A 172 2.19 -6.42 -20.03
CA LYS A 172 1.06 -7.15 -19.46
C LYS A 172 1.54 -8.33 -18.60
N ASN A 173 2.56 -9.06 -19.05
CA ASN A 173 3.16 -10.16 -18.28
C ASN A 173 3.80 -9.66 -16.97
N GLN A 174 4.57 -8.57 -17.01
CA GLN A 174 5.19 -8.00 -15.80
C GLN A 174 4.14 -7.50 -14.81
N LEU A 175 3.11 -6.82 -15.31
CA LEU A 175 1.98 -6.35 -14.52
C LEU A 175 1.23 -7.52 -13.86
N GLN A 176 0.97 -8.59 -14.61
CA GLN A 176 0.35 -9.80 -14.10
C GLN A 176 1.17 -10.45 -12.97
N ILE A 177 2.49 -10.57 -13.16
CA ILE A 177 3.40 -11.14 -12.15
C ILE A 177 3.37 -10.29 -10.87
N LEU A 178 3.44 -8.96 -11.00
CA LEU A 178 3.34 -8.04 -9.86
C LEU A 178 2.01 -8.20 -9.13
N LEU A 179 0.88 -8.19 -9.85
CA LEU A 179 -0.45 -8.38 -9.30
C LEU A 179 -0.56 -9.70 -8.52
N HIS A 180 -0.05 -10.80 -9.08
CA HIS A 180 -0.05 -12.09 -8.37
C HIS A 180 0.78 -12.06 -7.10
N LYS A 181 1.98 -11.46 -7.11
CA LYS A 181 2.83 -11.32 -5.92
C LYS A 181 2.14 -10.50 -4.84
N ILE A 182 1.54 -9.37 -5.21
CA ILE A 182 0.81 -8.48 -4.29
C ILE A 182 -0.41 -9.21 -3.69
N LYS A 183 -1.25 -9.83 -4.52
CA LYS A 183 -2.42 -10.59 -4.05
C LYS A 183 -2.02 -11.74 -3.12
N SER A 184 -0.95 -12.46 -3.46
CA SER A 184 -0.45 -13.57 -2.65
C SER A 184 0.02 -13.10 -1.29
N VAL A 185 0.77 -11.98 -1.22
CA VAL A 185 1.26 -11.46 0.06
C VAL A 185 0.11 -10.93 0.93
N VAL A 186 -0.84 -10.21 0.33
CA VAL A 186 -2.03 -9.70 1.04
C VAL A 186 -2.88 -10.86 1.57
N LEU A 187 -3.11 -11.89 0.76
CA LEU A 187 -3.86 -13.07 1.17
C LEU A 187 -3.15 -13.77 2.35
N ASN A 188 -1.84 -14.01 2.25
CA ASN A 188 -1.06 -14.63 3.31
C ASN A 188 -1.13 -13.82 4.62
N MET A 189 -1.00 -12.49 4.56
CA MET A 189 -1.08 -11.64 5.76
C MET A 189 -2.46 -11.68 6.43
N ARG A 190 -3.53 -11.76 5.63
CA ARG A 190 -4.92 -11.88 6.10
C ARG A 190 -5.19 -13.26 6.70
N MET A 191 -4.76 -14.33 6.03
CA MET A 191 -4.94 -15.71 6.49
C MET A 191 -4.13 -16.01 7.75
N ASN A 192 -2.90 -15.52 7.84
CA ASN A 192 -2.06 -15.62 9.04
C ASN A 192 -2.56 -14.72 10.20
N GLY A 193 -3.65 -13.97 10.00
CA GLY A 193 -4.39 -13.35 11.11
C GLY A 193 -5.26 -14.34 11.89
N ALA A 194 -5.59 -15.49 11.30
CA ALA A 194 -6.38 -16.55 11.93
C ALA A 194 -5.52 -17.60 12.66
N GLU A 195 -4.21 -17.65 12.39
CA GLU A 195 -3.28 -18.59 13.03
C GLU A 195 -2.66 -18.00 14.30
N ILE A 196 -2.43 -18.86 15.29
CA ILE A 196 -1.79 -18.55 16.59
C ILE A 196 -0.30 -18.13 16.40
N GLN A 197 0.25 -18.23 15.18
CA GLN A 197 1.61 -17.80 14.87
C GLN A 197 1.71 -16.27 14.82
N ARG A 198 1.96 -15.70 16.00
CA ARG A 198 2.28 -14.29 16.20
C ARG A 198 3.71 -14.04 15.73
N GLU A 199 3.89 -13.11 14.81
CA GLU A 199 5.21 -12.56 14.51
C GLU A 199 5.72 -11.82 15.77
N ASP A 200 6.90 -12.21 16.26
CA ASP A 200 7.44 -11.73 17.53
C ASP A 200 7.93 -10.27 17.48
N ARG A 201 8.11 -9.71 16.28
CA ARG A 201 8.77 -8.42 16.07
C ARG A 201 8.01 -7.51 15.09
N PRO A 202 7.65 -6.28 15.49
CA PRO A 202 7.14 -5.28 14.56
C PRO A 202 8.10 -5.03 13.38
N GLY A 203 7.54 -4.90 12.18
CA GLY A 203 8.27 -4.66 10.93
C GLY A 203 8.63 -5.93 10.15
N SER A 204 8.33 -7.13 10.66
CA SER A 204 8.63 -8.38 9.94
C SER A 204 7.84 -8.51 8.65
N TYR A 205 6.59 -8.06 8.63
CA TYR A 205 5.77 -8.06 7.41
C TYR A 205 6.29 -7.06 6.39
N MET A 206 6.82 -5.92 6.82
CA MET A 206 7.41 -4.94 5.91
C MET A 206 8.63 -5.51 5.18
N ASN A 207 9.49 -6.25 5.89
CA ASN A 207 10.67 -6.90 5.30
C ASN A 207 10.27 -7.92 4.21
N LEU A 208 9.18 -8.66 4.42
CA LEU A 208 8.64 -9.58 3.42
C LEU A 208 8.16 -8.83 2.16
N CYS A 209 7.62 -7.64 2.33
CA CYS A 209 7.10 -6.80 1.24
C CYS A 209 8.16 -5.96 0.53
N GLN A 210 9.34 -5.74 1.13
CA GLN A 210 10.37 -4.84 0.56
C GLN A 210 10.80 -5.27 -0.84
N ASN A 211 10.94 -6.57 -1.09
CA ASN A 211 11.30 -7.06 -2.43
C ASN A 211 10.22 -6.75 -3.46
N ILE A 212 8.94 -6.93 -3.10
CA ILE A 212 7.79 -6.61 -3.97
C ILE A 212 7.75 -5.10 -4.23
N TYR A 213 8.02 -4.28 -3.21
CA TYR A 213 8.11 -2.82 -3.35
C TYR A 213 9.23 -2.40 -4.30
N ASN A 214 10.43 -2.97 -4.18
CA ASN A 214 11.53 -2.68 -5.09
C ASN A 214 11.20 -3.09 -6.54
N GLU A 215 10.45 -4.18 -6.73
CA GLU A 215 9.96 -4.59 -8.06
C GLU A 215 8.91 -3.62 -8.61
N LEU A 216 7.99 -3.14 -7.76
CA LEU A 216 7.01 -2.11 -8.12
C LEU A 216 7.71 -0.81 -8.54
N GLU A 217 8.72 -0.34 -7.79
CA GLU A 217 9.49 0.85 -8.15
C GLU A 217 10.20 0.69 -9.49
N LYS A 218 10.82 -0.47 -9.74
CA LYS A 218 11.45 -0.76 -11.05
C LYS A 218 10.44 -0.73 -12.18
N PHE A 219 9.26 -1.32 -11.98
CA PHE A 219 8.18 -1.27 -12.96
C PHE A 219 7.71 0.16 -13.21
N CYS A 220 7.47 0.92 -12.14
CA CYS A 220 7.04 2.31 -12.23
C CYS A 220 8.07 3.19 -12.94
N ASN A 221 9.36 3.03 -12.64
CA ASN A 221 10.43 3.79 -13.29
C ASN A 221 10.57 3.43 -14.77
N ARG A 222 10.38 2.16 -15.13
CA ARG A 222 10.47 1.70 -16.53
C ARG A 222 9.37 2.28 -17.42
N TYR A 223 8.17 2.48 -16.87
CA TYR A 223 6.98 2.89 -17.64
C TYR A 223 6.42 4.26 -17.23
N CYS A 224 7.14 5.00 -16.37
CA CYS A 224 6.69 6.25 -15.74
C CYS A 224 5.34 6.12 -15.00
N PHE A 225 5.09 4.93 -14.45
CA PHE A 225 3.77 4.51 -13.96
C PHE A 225 3.42 5.05 -12.57
N ALA A 226 4.40 5.52 -11.79
CA ALA A 226 4.14 6.09 -10.46
C ALA A 226 3.21 7.31 -10.53
N GLN A 227 3.44 8.19 -11.51
CA GLN A 227 2.60 9.38 -11.73
C GLN A 227 1.20 8.95 -12.19
N ILE A 228 1.12 7.96 -13.09
CA ILE A 228 -0.16 7.39 -13.54
C ILE A 228 -0.97 6.81 -12.37
N ILE A 229 -0.31 6.09 -11.45
CA ILE A 229 -0.94 5.53 -10.25
C ILE A 229 -1.54 6.64 -9.39
N SER A 230 -0.80 7.73 -9.14
CA SER A 230 -1.30 8.88 -8.36
C SER A 230 -2.51 9.57 -9.01
N ILE A 231 -2.56 9.58 -10.35
CA ILE A 231 -3.67 10.17 -11.11
C ILE A 231 -4.89 9.23 -11.15
N THR A 232 -4.67 7.92 -11.07
CA THR A 232 -5.71 6.88 -11.17
C THR A 232 -6.65 6.88 -9.96
N GLU A 233 -6.23 7.33 -8.78
CA GLU A 233 -7.14 7.48 -7.62
C GLU A 233 -8.28 8.49 -7.89
N ASN A 234 -8.09 9.41 -8.83
CA ASN A 234 -9.12 10.35 -9.29
C ASN A 234 -9.92 9.83 -10.49
N ILE A 235 -9.55 8.68 -11.05
CA ILE A 235 -10.39 7.97 -12.01
C ILE A 235 -11.46 7.31 -11.16
N ASP A 236 -12.67 7.85 -11.23
CA ASP A 236 -13.88 7.31 -10.62
C ASP A 236 -14.21 5.98 -11.32
N VAL A 237 -13.34 4.99 -11.17
CA VAL A 237 -13.67 3.60 -11.45
C VAL A 237 -14.56 3.24 -10.28
N SER A 238 -15.86 3.18 -10.54
CA SER A 238 -16.84 2.66 -9.60
C SER A 238 -16.38 1.26 -9.18
N MET A 239 -15.65 1.18 -8.06
CA MET A 239 -15.21 -0.05 -7.41
C MET A 239 -16.39 -1.02 -7.15
N GLN A 240 -17.62 -0.52 -7.24
CA GLN A 240 -18.87 -1.28 -7.20
C GLN A 240 -19.03 -2.32 -8.32
N GLU A 241 -18.28 -2.25 -9.43
CA GLU A 241 -18.36 -3.25 -10.51
C GLU A 241 -17.29 -4.34 -10.43
N LEU A 242 -16.12 -4.06 -9.84
CA LEU A 242 -15.08 -5.06 -9.60
C LEU A 242 -15.39 -5.95 -8.38
N GLU A 243 -16.15 -5.44 -7.40
CA GLU A 243 -16.63 -6.26 -6.25
C GLU A 243 -17.73 -7.28 -6.63
N LYS A 244 -18.20 -7.27 -7.89
CA LYS A 244 -19.19 -8.23 -8.42
C LYS A 244 -18.58 -9.35 -9.28
N ARG A 245 -17.27 -9.35 -9.51
CA ARG A 245 -16.55 -10.39 -10.29
C ARG A 245 -15.56 -11.14 -9.41
#